data_AF-A0A816V6R7-F1
#
_entry.id   AF-A0A816V6R7-F1
#
_cell.length_a   1.000
_cell.length_b   1.000
_cell.length_c   1.000
_cell.angle_alpha   90.00
_cell.angle_beta   90.00
_cell.angle_gamma   90.00
#
_symmetry.space_group_name_H-M   'P 1'
#
loop_
_entity.id
_entity.type
_entity.pdbx_description
1 polymer ?
#
loop_
_entity_poly.entity_id
_entity_poly.type
_entity_poly.pdbx_seq_one_letter_code
_entity_poly.pdbx_strand_id
1 'polypeptide(L)'
;MPRAFCPKSAVIALMFYIVLAGLIGITICGMKWNGGSIHVNLDKYKQESQKELLNENCKTTKPTLIFTCLGEKAFTSYQMYIWEALEQARLTNPNIRMTVILNRAAYTTLNADKFRLLRISVAFSDDLYNGNTLFQEFQQKFFEKGAMKPNGNEKFVQYVIERLVVLYAYMNQTKLCNVFHMENDNMLYIDLNRLAMRMLECNVSIAIPRAAIDQAVMSFIFVKSSRIMEHFVEWCVNVFRMGPEKAVKFLNASWINDMTLGARYLQLFATSNEQSKVTGVFELPTWINGRNESCCLCKMTQSDPVIFDACVLGQYFGGTFSNPNKKHWEMNRLVDPRGLLLDWRPSEYGAHKHPYIIGIKIANIHVHSKKLTRFSSIRGSQFNSL
;
A
#
# COMPACT_ATOMS: atom_id res chain seq x y z
N MET A 1 7.62 -13.31 52.78
CA MET A 1 8.11 -14.48 52.03
C MET A 1 7.39 -14.53 50.68
N PRO A 2 8.08 -14.82 49.56
CA PRO A 2 9.31 -14.19 49.12
C PRO A 2 9.08 -13.34 47.85
N ARG A 3 9.81 -12.22 47.78
CA ARG A 3 10.02 -11.40 46.59
C ARG A 3 11.01 -12.13 45.69
N ALA A 4 10.69 -12.28 44.40
CA ALA A 4 11.60 -12.88 43.42
C ALA A 4 12.68 -11.86 43.02
N PHE A 5 13.92 -12.26 43.28
CA PHE A 5 15.17 -11.66 42.85
C PHE A 5 15.34 -11.76 41.33
N CYS A 6 15.82 -10.69 40.70
CA CYS A 6 16.34 -10.70 39.34
C CYS A 6 17.86 -10.43 39.42
N PRO A 7 18.74 -11.41 39.14
CA PRO A 7 20.17 -11.15 39.17
C PRO A 7 20.63 -10.48 37.87
N LYS A 8 21.32 -9.35 38.03
CA LYS A 8 22.21 -8.73 37.04
C LYS A 8 23.60 -9.32 37.20
N SER A 9 24.14 -9.92 36.14
CA SER A 9 25.57 -10.06 35.78
C SER A 9 25.65 -11.19 34.72
N ALA A 10 26.42 -11.12 33.64
CA ALA A 10 27.80 -10.68 33.59
C ALA A 10 28.20 -10.16 32.21
N VAL A 11 29.05 -9.14 32.26
CA VAL A 11 29.96 -8.69 31.20
C VAL A 11 31.00 -9.79 30.98
N ILE A 12 31.18 -10.23 29.74
CA ILE A 12 32.41 -10.89 29.30
C ILE A 12 32.92 -10.12 28.09
N ALA A 13 33.99 -9.37 28.33
CA ALA A 13 34.93 -8.97 27.31
C ALA A 13 35.88 -10.15 27.05
N LEU A 14 36.08 -10.51 25.78
CA LEU A 14 37.37 -11.07 25.37
C LEU A 14 37.67 -10.71 23.92
N MET A 15 38.95 -10.46 23.75
CA MET A 15 39.65 -9.66 22.75
C MET A 15 40.34 -10.57 21.71
N PHE A 16 40.72 -9.98 20.58
CA PHE A 16 41.72 -10.42 19.59
C PHE A 16 41.41 -11.59 18.65
N TYR A 17 41.39 -11.30 17.34
CA TYR A 17 42.46 -11.76 16.43
C TYR A 17 42.59 -10.80 15.22
N ILE A 18 43.75 -10.17 15.12
CA ILE A 18 44.28 -9.54 13.89
C ILE A 18 45.03 -10.65 13.14
N VAL A 19 44.71 -10.85 11.86
CA VAL A 19 45.65 -11.46 10.91
C VAL A 19 45.72 -10.57 9.69
N LEU A 20 46.89 -9.98 9.53
CA LEU A 20 47.40 -9.26 8.38
C LEU A 20 48.06 -10.30 7.45
N ALA A 21 47.71 -10.34 6.17
CA ALA A 21 48.61 -10.59 5.03
C ALA A 21 47.81 -10.92 3.77
N GLY A 22 48.21 -10.35 2.63
CA GLY A 22 47.86 -10.93 1.32
C GLY A 22 47.70 -9.96 0.15
N LEU A 23 48.68 -9.08 -0.06
CA LEU A 23 48.91 -8.42 -1.35
C LEU A 23 48.98 -9.47 -2.48
N ILE A 24 47.96 -9.53 -3.32
CA ILE A 24 48.08 -10.02 -4.69
C ILE A 24 47.49 -8.95 -5.59
N GLY A 25 48.38 -8.15 -6.17
CA GLY A 25 48.07 -7.32 -7.32
C GLY A 25 47.84 -8.22 -8.53
N ILE A 26 46.61 -8.22 -9.02
CA ILE A 26 46.33 -8.58 -10.41
C ILE A 26 45.98 -7.28 -11.12
N THR A 27 46.98 -6.74 -11.80
CA THR A 27 46.80 -5.69 -12.81
C THR A 27 46.17 -6.34 -14.03
N ILE A 28 44.84 -6.30 -14.12
CA ILE A 28 44.15 -6.56 -15.40
C ILE A 28 44.09 -5.23 -16.16
N CYS A 29 44.78 -5.22 -17.29
CA CYS A 29 44.72 -4.18 -18.31
C CYS A 29 43.28 -3.87 -18.72
N GLY A 30 42.96 -2.58 -18.75
CA GLY A 30 42.36 -2.00 -19.95
C GLY A 30 40.84 -2.16 -20.15
N MET A 31 40.04 -1.92 -19.12
CA MET A 31 38.69 -1.38 -19.32
C MET A 31 38.45 -0.23 -18.34
N LYS A 32 38.66 1.01 -18.80
CA LYS A 32 38.06 2.19 -18.15
C LYS A 32 36.57 2.11 -18.37
N TRP A 33 35.88 1.42 -17.47
CA TRP A 33 34.45 1.53 -17.34
C TRP A 33 34.17 2.90 -16.72
N ASN A 34 33.72 3.86 -17.52
CA ASN A 34 33.08 5.07 -17.01
C ASN A 34 31.74 4.65 -16.40
N GLY A 35 31.80 4.05 -15.22
CA GLY A 35 30.65 3.74 -14.40
C GLY A 35 30.01 5.05 -13.99
N GLY A 36 29.15 5.60 -14.85
CA GLY A 36 28.20 6.62 -14.49
C GLY A 36 27.34 6.04 -13.37
N SER A 37 27.77 6.24 -12.13
CA SER A 37 26.90 6.05 -10.98
C SER A 37 25.76 7.03 -11.18
N ILE A 38 24.58 6.49 -11.49
CA ILE A 38 23.35 7.24 -11.31
C ILE A 38 23.22 7.40 -9.80
N HIS A 39 23.91 8.41 -9.25
CA HIS A 39 23.63 8.90 -7.92
C HIS A 39 22.24 9.51 -8.02
N VAL A 40 21.22 8.72 -7.71
CA VAL A 40 19.98 9.29 -7.20
C VAL A 40 20.43 10.14 -6.02
N ASN A 41 20.42 11.46 -6.19
CA ASN A 41 20.83 12.38 -5.15
C ASN A 41 19.72 12.38 -4.09
N LEU A 42 19.72 11.32 -3.27
CA LEU A 42 18.74 11.10 -2.21
C LEU A 42 18.71 12.27 -1.24
N ASP A 43 19.85 12.96 -1.06
CA ASP A 43 19.92 14.14 -0.21
C ASP A 43 19.21 15.34 -0.84
N LYS A 44 19.37 15.57 -2.15
CA LYS A 44 18.57 16.54 -2.89
C LYS A 44 17.08 16.20 -2.82
N TYR A 45 16.73 14.93 -3.04
CA TYR A 45 15.34 14.46 -2.97
C TYR A 45 14.75 14.67 -1.57
N LYS A 46 15.51 14.37 -0.50
CA LYS A 46 15.12 14.62 0.90
C LYS A 46 14.96 16.11 1.22
N GLN A 47 15.87 16.96 0.75
CA GLN A 47 15.84 18.40 1.02
C GLN A 47 14.72 19.11 0.26
N GLU A 48 14.56 18.80 -1.03
CA GLU A 48 13.50 19.34 -1.87
C GLU A 48 12.15 18.88 -1.34
N SER A 49 11.94 17.57 -1.15
CA SER A 49 10.70 17.05 -0.56
C SER A 49 10.38 17.75 0.76
N GLN A 50 11.29 17.86 1.72
CA GLN A 50 10.99 18.53 3.01
C GLN A 50 10.46 19.97 2.86
N LYS A 51 11.12 20.81 2.06
CA LYS A 51 10.70 22.21 1.86
C LYS A 51 9.36 22.31 1.14
N GLU A 52 9.12 21.35 0.28
CA GLU A 52 7.99 21.28 -0.62
C GLU A 52 6.75 20.65 0.01
N LEU A 53 6.94 19.69 0.92
CA LEU A 53 5.93 19.01 1.73
C LEU A 53 5.29 19.93 2.78
N LEU A 54 6.04 20.94 3.25
CA LEU A 54 5.60 21.83 4.33
C LEU A 54 4.77 23.02 3.83
N ASN A 55 4.84 23.37 2.54
CA ASN A 55 4.23 24.60 1.99
C ASN A 55 2.90 24.39 1.25
N GLU A 56 2.28 23.21 1.33
CA GLU A 56 1.08 22.93 0.54
C GLU A 56 -0.23 23.39 1.17
N ASN A 57 -1.01 24.09 0.36
CA ASN A 57 -2.35 24.59 0.66
C ASN A 57 -3.44 23.48 0.57
N CYS A 58 -3.25 22.34 1.23
CA CYS A 58 -4.37 21.42 1.46
C CYS A 58 -5.29 22.01 2.55
N LYS A 59 -6.20 22.90 2.13
CA LYS A 59 -7.11 23.61 3.05
C LYS A 59 -8.26 22.75 3.56
N THR A 60 -8.60 21.66 2.86
CA THR A 60 -9.65 20.74 3.27
C THR A 60 -9.09 19.63 4.15
N THR A 61 -9.82 19.26 5.20
CA THR A 61 -9.56 18.04 5.99
C THR A 61 -10.39 16.85 5.49
N LYS A 62 -11.39 17.09 4.63
CA LYS A 62 -12.27 16.05 4.11
C LYS A 62 -11.50 15.13 3.16
N PRO A 63 -11.48 13.82 3.42
CA PRO A 63 -10.83 12.87 2.52
C PRO A 63 -11.65 12.59 1.27
N THR A 64 -10.99 12.03 0.26
CA THR A 64 -11.62 11.42 -0.91
C THR A 64 -11.15 9.99 -1.03
N LEU A 65 -12.06 9.07 -1.29
CA LEU A 65 -11.74 7.67 -1.56
C LEU A 65 -11.73 7.44 -3.08
N ILE A 66 -10.63 6.89 -3.58
CA ILE A 66 -10.42 6.62 -5.01
C ILE A 66 -10.15 5.14 -5.21
N PHE A 67 -10.94 4.51 -6.08
CA PHE A 67 -10.64 3.19 -6.61
C PHE A 67 -10.03 3.32 -8.00
N THR A 68 -9.06 2.47 -8.31
CA THR A 68 -8.49 2.37 -9.66
C THR A 68 -8.76 1.00 -10.25
N CYS A 69 -9.33 0.96 -11.44
CA CYS A 69 -9.77 -0.24 -12.13
C CYS A 69 -9.32 -0.17 -13.60
N LEU A 70 -8.08 -0.56 -13.86
CA LEU A 70 -7.48 -0.47 -15.19
C LEU A 70 -7.63 -1.77 -16.00
N GLY A 71 -7.66 -1.61 -17.32
CA GLY A 71 -7.80 -2.68 -18.30
C GLY A 71 -9.14 -2.64 -19.02
N GLU A 72 -9.13 -2.80 -20.35
CA GLU A 72 -10.33 -2.76 -21.20
C GLU A 72 -11.37 -3.81 -20.83
N LYS A 73 -10.91 -4.96 -20.32
CA LYS A 73 -11.75 -6.10 -19.88
C LYS A 73 -11.96 -6.15 -18.37
N ALA A 74 -11.65 -5.08 -17.64
CA ALA A 74 -11.83 -5.04 -16.19
C ALA A 74 -13.25 -5.50 -15.79
N PHE A 75 -14.26 -5.08 -16.56
CA PHE A 75 -15.66 -5.29 -16.21
C PHE A 75 -16.43 -6.36 -17.00
N THR A 76 -15.76 -7.13 -17.86
CA THR A 76 -16.46 -8.15 -18.69
C THR A 76 -16.76 -9.46 -17.94
N SER A 77 -16.16 -9.67 -16.76
CA SER A 77 -16.45 -10.77 -15.81
C SER A 77 -15.43 -10.80 -14.66
N TYR A 78 -14.20 -10.37 -14.94
CA TYR A 78 -13.05 -10.58 -14.06
C TYR A 78 -12.98 -9.66 -12.84
N GLN A 79 -13.67 -8.52 -12.82
CA GLN A 79 -13.61 -7.56 -11.71
C GLN A 79 -14.97 -7.04 -11.27
N MET A 80 -16.03 -7.82 -11.52
CA MET A 80 -17.38 -7.50 -11.05
C MET A 80 -17.48 -7.41 -9.52
N TYR A 81 -16.54 -8.03 -8.80
CA TYR A 81 -16.42 -7.93 -7.34
C TYR A 81 -16.16 -6.50 -6.83
N ILE A 82 -15.84 -5.53 -7.70
CA ILE A 82 -15.72 -4.13 -7.30
C ILE A 82 -17.00 -3.63 -6.64
N TRP A 83 -18.17 -4.15 -7.04
CA TRP A 83 -19.44 -3.64 -6.53
C TRP A 83 -19.57 -3.90 -5.04
N GLU A 84 -19.13 -5.07 -4.57
CA GLU A 84 -19.05 -5.42 -3.16
C GLU A 84 -18.11 -4.49 -2.40
N ALA A 85 -16.95 -4.16 -2.97
CA ALA A 85 -16.01 -3.21 -2.37
C ALA A 85 -16.60 -1.79 -2.27
N LEU A 86 -17.26 -1.32 -3.33
CA LEU A 86 -17.90 0.01 -3.39
C LEU A 86 -19.10 0.12 -2.45
N GLU A 87 -19.97 -0.90 -2.43
CA GLU A 87 -21.11 -0.98 -1.52
C GLU A 87 -20.64 -0.99 -0.06
N GLN A 88 -19.63 -1.80 0.26
CA GLN A 88 -19.03 -1.85 1.59
C GLN A 88 -18.39 -0.51 1.98
N ALA A 89 -17.60 0.10 1.09
CA ALA A 89 -16.97 1.38 1.35
C ALA A 89 -18.00 2.48 1.57
N ARG A 90 -19.07 2.53 0.76
CA ARG A 90 -20.17 3.49 0.91
C ARG A 90 -20.94 3.28 2.21
N LEU A 91 -21.16 2.03 2.62
CA LEU A 91 -21.81 1.71 3.89
C LEU A 91 -21.02 2.26 5.08
N THR A 92 -19.71 2.05 5.09
CA THR A 92 -18.81 2.54 6.15
C THR A 92 -18.63 4.06 6.07
N ASN A 93 -18.66 4.64 4.88
CA ASN A 93 -18.36 6.05 4.60
C ASN A 93 -19.47 6.73 3.79
N PRO A 94 -20.67 6.93 4.37
CA PRO A 94 -21.87 7.33 3.64
C PRO A 94 -21.79 8.71 2.98
N ASN A 95 -20.94 9.59 3.49
CA ASN A 95 -20.84 11.00 3.09
C ASN A 95 -19.51 11.38 2.43
N ILE A 96 -18.60 10.43 2.23
CA ILE A 96 -17.28 10.71 1.64
C ILE A 96 -17.38 10.73 0.12
N ARG A 97 -16.63 11.64 -0.51
CA ARG A 97 -16.49 11.66 -1.97
C ARG A 97 -15.81 10.36 -2.42
N MET A 98 -16.45 9.64 -3.33
CA MET A 98 -15.91 8.41 -3.92
C MET A 98 -15.74 8.61 -5.42
N THR A 99 -14.57 8.28 -5.95
CA THR A 99 -14.31 8.24 -7.39
C THR A 99 -13.82 6.85 -7.78
N VAL A 100 -14.28 6.33 -8.92
CA VAL A 100 -13.63 5.20 -9.59
C VAL A 100 -12.96 5.72 -10.85
N ILE A 101 -11.65 5.45 -10.97
CA ILE A 101 -10.89 5.69 -12.19
C ILE A 101 -10.84 4.39 -12.99
N LEU A 102 -11.28 4.42 -14.24
CA LEU A 102 -11.38 3.23 -15.11
C LEU A 102 -11.21 3.59 -16.59
N ASN A 103 -10.94 2.61 -17.44
CA ASN A 103 -10.94 2.84 -18.89
C ASN A 103 -12.37 3.02 -19.42
N ARG A 104 -12.56 3.93 -20.38
CA ARG A 104 -13.85 4.22 -21.02
C ARG A 104 -14.50 2.96 -21.62
N ALA A 105 -13.71 2.08 -22.23
CA ALA A 105 -14.18 0.80 -22.75
C ALA A 105 -14.72 -0.13 -21.64
N ALA A 106 -14.17 -0.03 -20.43
CA ALA A 106 -14.63 -0.81 -19.30
C ALA A 106 -15.96 -0.25 -18.74
N TYR A 107 -16.22 1.07 -18.91
CA TYR A 107 -17.47 1.71 -18.48
C TYR A 107 -18.69 1.27 -19.28
N THR A 108 -18.55 1.03 -20.58
CA THR A 108 -19.68 0.68 -21.46
C THR A 108 -20.31 -0.66 -21.12
N THR A 109 -19.62 -1.49 -20.34
CA THR A 109 -20.14 -2.78 -19.85
C THR A 109 -20.74 -2.70 -18.45
N LEU A 110 -20.65 -1.53 -17.79
CA LEU A 110 -21.13 -1.34 -16.43
C LEU A 110 -22.56 -0.81 -16.34
N ASN A 111 -23.22 -1.16 -15.25
CA ASN A 111 -24.48 -0.57 -14.86
C ASN A 111 -24.24 0.84 -14.30
N ALA A 112 -24.42 1.85 -15.15
CA ALA A 112 -24.28 3.26 -14.77
C ALA A 112 -25.20 3.67 -13.60
N ASP A 113 -26.36 3.03 -13.45
CA ASP A 113 -27.28 3.33 -12.34
C ASP A 113 -26.69 2.97 -10.98
N LYS A 114 -25.84 1.93 -10.90
CA LYS A 114 -25.17 1.58 -9.64
C LYS A 114 -24.25 2.70 -9.15
N PHE A 115 -23.50 3.36 -10.05
CA PHE A 115 -22.67 4.50 -9.67
C PHE A 115 -23.51 5.66 -9.14
N ARG A 116 -24.63 5.96 -9.80
CA ARG A 116 -25.58 6.98 -9.35
C ARG A 116 -26.17 6.64 -7.98
N LEU A 117 -26.64 5.41 -7.78
CA LEU A 117 -27.22 4.93 -6.52
C LEU A 117 -26.22 5.04 -5.36
N LEU A 118 -24.96 4.67 -5.62
CA LEU A 118 -23.88 4.74 -4.63
C LEU A 118 -23.24 6.13 -4.52
N ARG A 119 -23.72 7.12 -5.28
CA ARG A 119 -23.16 8.49 -5.32
C ARG A 119 -21.64 8.48 -5.60
N ILE A 120 -21.24 7.72 -6.62
CA ILE A 120 -19.84 7.54 -7.01
C ILE A 120 -19.60 8.31 -8.32
N SER A 121 -18.56 9.14 -8.32
CA SER A 121 -18.07 9.77 -9.54
C SER A 121 -17.19 8.82 -10.34
N VAL A 122 -17.20 8.95 -11.66
CA VAL A 122 -16.35 8.18 -12.55
C VAL A 122 -15.38 9.13 -13.25
N ALA A 123 -14.11 8.74 -13.30
CA ALA A 123 -13.08 9.39 -14.09
C ALA A 123 -12.49 8.38 -15.08
N PHE A 124 -12.16 8.84 -16.28
CA PHE A 124 -11.61 7.97 -17.31
C PHE A 124 -10.09 8.06 -17.33
N SER A 125 -9.40 6.93 -17.21
CA SER A 125 -7.93 6.89 -17.31
C SER A 125 -7.44 7.38 -18.67
N ASP A 126 -8.23 7.14 -19.73
CA ASP A 126 -7.93 7.61 -21.09
C ASP A 126 -7.76 9.14 -21.18
N ASP A 127 -8.52 9.88 -20.37
CA ASP A 127 -8.45 11.35 -20.32
C ASP A 127 -7.24 11.84 -19.49
N LEU A 128 -6.72 10.99 -18.60
CA LEU A 128 -5.63 11.29 -17.67
C LEU A 128 -4.24 11.03 -18.25
N TYR A 129 -4.15 10.23 -19.31
CA TYR A 129 -2.89 9.95 -20.00
C TYR A 129 -2.39 11.14 -20.83
N ASN A 130 -3.32 11.93 -21.38
CA ASN A 130 -2.99 13.00 -22.32
C ASN A 130 -2.29 14.16 -21.61
N GLY A 131 -1.09 14.52 -22.07
CA GLY A 131 -0.30 15.62 -21.52
C GLY A 131 0.42 15.32 -20.20
N ASN A 132 0.31 14.10 -19.66
CA ASN A 132 1.06 13.70 -18.48
C ASN A 132 2.45 13.18 -18.90
N THR A 133 3.47 14.04 -18.76
CA THR A 133 4.86 13.71 -19.12
C THR A 133 5.40 12.53 -18.31
N LEU A 134 5.05 12.45 -17.03
CA LEU A 134 5.47 11.36 -16.15
C LEU A 134 4.88 10.01 -16.57
N PHE A 135 3.65 10.00 -17.08
CA PHE A 135 3.04 8.81 -17.67
C PHE A 135 3.73 8.37 -18.96
N GLN A 136 3.99 9.31 -19.87
CA GLN A 136 4.71 9.01 -21.11
C GLN A 136 6.08 8.41 -20.81
N GLU A 137 6.76 8.98 -19.81
CA GLU A 137 8.06 8.48 -19.39
C GLU A 137 7.97 7.11 -18.72
N PHE A 138 6.99 6.91 -17.83
CA PHE A 138 6.73 5.60 -17.25
C PHE A 138 6.57 4.55 -18.35
N GLN A 139 5.72 4.79 -19.35
CA GLN A 139 5.52 3.88 -20.48
C GLN A 139 6.82 3.63 -21.26
N GLN A 140 7.64 4.66 -21.46
CA GLN A 140 8.91 4.53 -22.20
C GLN A 140 9.96 3.72 -21.42
N LYS A 141 9.99 3.83 -20.09
CA LYS A 141 11.03 3.22 -19.23
C LYS A 141 10.62 1.88 -18.65
N PHE A 142 9.34 1.57 -18.62
CA PHE A 142 8.84 0.31 -18.08
C PHE A 142 9.33 -0.88 -18.91
N PHE A 143 9.98 -1.84 -18.26
CA PHE A 143 10.57 -3.01 -18.91
C PHE A 143 10.12 -4.35 -18.30
N GLU A 144 9.36 -4.32 -17.21
CA GLU A 144 8.96 -5.53 -16.50
C GLU A 144 7.90 -6.31 -17.26
N LYS A 145 8.13 -7.61 -17.44
CA LYS A 145 7.15 -8.53 -18.02
C LYS A 145 6.61 -9.40 -16.91
N GLY A 146 5.34 -9.26 -16.59
CA GLY A 146 4.72 -10.00 -15.51
C GLY A 146 3.60 -10.89 -16.01
N ALA A 147 3.80 -12.21 -15.99
CA ALA A 147 2.69 -13.16 -16.10
C ALA A 147 2.35 -13.70 -14.72
N MET A 148 1.12 -13.47 -14.25
CA MET A 148 0.51 -14.34 -13.23
C MET A 148 0.34 -15.74 -13.82
N LYS A 149 1.34 -16.62 -13.75
CA LYS A 149 1.22 -17.98 -14.31
C LYS A 149 0.06 -18.75 -13.65
N PRO A 150 -0.66 -19.63 -14.40
CA PRO A 150 -0.40 -20.02 -15.79
C PRO A 150 -1.13 -19.19 -16.88
N ASN A 151 -2.17 -18.42 -16.56
CA ASN A 151 -3.02 -17.71 -17.56
C ASN A 151 -2.96 -16.17 -17.41
N GLY A 152 -1.83 -15.64 -16.96
CA GLY A 152 -1.71 -14.27 -16.49
C GLY A 152 -1.74 -13.24 -17.61
N ASN A 153 -2.36 -12.10 -17.34
CA ASN A 153 -2.23 -10.90 -18.16
C ASN A 153 -0.76 -10.44 -18.14
N GLU A 154 -0.07 -10.46 -19.29
CA GLU A 154 1.34 -10.05 -19.43
C GLU A 154 1.60 -8.59 -19.00
N LYS A 155 0.54 -7.76 -19.00
CA LYS A 155 0.56 -6.38 -18.55
C LYS A 155 0.15 -6.21 -17.08
N PHE A 156 -0.01 -7.30 -16.32
CA PHE A 156 -0.46 -7.20 -14.92
C PHE A 156 0.44 -6.28 -14.09
N VAL A 157 1.75 -6.51 -14.11
CA VAL A 157 2.73 -5.68 -13.37
C VAL A 157 2.71 -4.23 -13.84
N GLN A 158 2.53 -4.03 -15.15
CA GLN A 158 2.38 -2.69 -15.71
C GLN A 158 1.15 -2.00 -15.12
N TYR A 159 -0.02 -2.63 -15.15
CA TYR A 159 -1.27 -2.03 -14.69
C TYR A 159 -1.29 -1.74 -13.18
N VAL A 160 -0.69 -2.60 -12.35
CA VAL A 160 -0.62 -2.35 -10.89
C VAL A 160 0.33 -1.20 -10.52
N ILE A 161 1.29 -0.86 -11.37
CA ILE A 161 2.12 0.34 -11.16
C ILE A 161 1.49 1.55 -11.85
N GLU A 162 0.97 1.38 -13.06
CA GLU A 162 0.31 2.41 -13.86
C GLU A 162 -0.83 3.09 -13.10
N ARG A 163 -1.61 2.33 -12.32
CA ARG A 163 -2.68 2.90 -11.49
C ARG A 163 -2.20 3.99 -10.53
N LEU A 164 -0.95 3.93 -10.08
CA LEU A 164 -0.36 4.93 -9.18
C LEU A 164 -0.01 6.21 -9.96
N VAL A 165 0.43 6.06 -11.21
CA VAL A 165 0.63 7.18 -12.15
C VAL A 165 -0.71 7.86 -12.48
N VAL A 166 -1.73 7.06 -12.76
CA VAL A 166 -3.10 7.54 -13.05
C VAL A 166 -3.72 8.21 -11.83
N LEU A 167 -3.50 7.67 -10.63
CA LEU A 167 -3.91 8.30 -9.38
C LEU A 167 -3.29 9.68 -9.21
N TYR A 168 -1.97 9.81 -9.42
CA TYR A 168 -1.28 11.10 -9.44
C TYR A 168 -1.91 12.06 -10.45
N ALA A 169 -2.09 11.63 -11.70
CA ALA A 169 -2.65 12.46 -12.77
C ALA A 169 -4.02 13.04 -12.38
N TYR A 170 -4.90 12.18 -11.84
CA TYR A 170 -6.23 12.59 -11.39
C TYR A 170 -6.16 13.56 -10.21
N MET A 171 -5.33 13.27 -9.20
CA MET A 171 -5.14 14.15 -8.05
C MET A 171 -4.62 15.53 -8.48
N ASN A 172 -3.67 15.59 -9.41
CA ASN A 172 -3.09 16.83 -9.90
C ASN A 172 -4.10 17.67 -10.70
N GLN A 173 -4.88 17.04 -11.58
CA GLN A 173 -5.90 17.73 -12.37
C GLN A 173 -7.02 18.28 -11.49
N THR A 174 -7.44 17.54 -10.47
CA THR A 174 -8.57 17.89 -9.60
C THR A 174 -8.17 18.63 -8.33
N LYS A 175 -6.87 18.81 -8.09
CA LYS A 175 -6.30 19.43 -6.88
C LYS A 175 -6.82 18.78 -5.60
N LEU A 176 -6.98 17.45 -5.62
CA LEU A 176 -7.45 16.69 -4.48
C LEU A 176 -6.36 16.56 -3.41
N CYS A 177 -6.81 16.58 -2.16
CA CYS A 177 -6.01 16.36 -0.96
C CYS A 177 -6.62 15.24 -0.11
N ASN A 178 -5.81 14.66 0.77
CA ASN A 178 -6.20 13.62 1.72
C ASN A 178 -6.90 12.45 1.02
N VAL A 179 -6.24 11.92 0.00
CA VAL A 179 -6.77 10.84 -0.82
C VAL A 179 -6.44 9.51 -0.16
N PHE A 180 -7.46 8.68 0.00
CA PHE A 180 -7.28 7.26 0.19
C PHE A 180 -7.43 6.58 -1.17
N HIS A 181 -6.46 5.77 -1.55
CA HIS A 181 -6.57 4.91 -2.72
C HIS A 181 -6.79 3.47 -2.29
N MET A 182 -7.66 2.77 -3.02
CA MET A 182 -7.99 1.37 -2.82
C MET A 182 -8.01 0.57 -4.12
N GLU A 183 -7.56 -0.68 -4.02
CA GLU A 183 -7.85 -1.70 -5.02
C GLU A 183 -9.32 -2.12 -5.01
N ASN A 184 -9.76 -2.70 -6.13
CA ASN A 184 -11.13 -3.16 -6.31
C ASN A 184 -11.47 -4.47 -5.58
N ASP A 185 -10.48 -5.19 -5.06
CA ASP A 185 -10.64 -6.41 -4.26
C ASP A 185 -10.43 -6.17 -2.76
N ASN A 186 -10.60 -4.92 -2.31
CA ASN A 186 -10.34 -4.50 -0.94
C ASN A 186 -11.63 -4.00 -0.26
N MET A 187 -11.95 -4.54 0.91
CA MET A 187 -13.15 -4.22 1.68
C MET A 187 -12.83 -3.26 2.82
N LEU A 188 -13.60 -2.17 2.98
CA LEU A 188 -13.30 -1.09 3.93
C LEU A 188 -14.26 -1.06 5.14
N TYR A 189 -13.70 -1.00 6.36
CA TYR A 189 -14.46 -1.02 7.63
C TYR A 189 -14.10 0.12 8.59
N ILE A 190 -13.27 1.07 8.16
CA ILE A 190 -12.91 2.25 8.95
C ILE A 190 -13.53 3.54 8.40
N ASP A 191 -13.89 4.45 9.31
CA ASP A 191 -14.29 5.82 8.98
C ASP A 191 -13.06 6.63 8.54
N LEU A 192 -13.04 7.01 7.26
CA LEU A 192 -11.93 7.73 6.68
C LEU A 192 -11.86 9.19 7.13
N ASN A 193 -12.95 9.82 7.58
CA ASN A 193 -12.87 11.18 8.14
C ASN A 193 -12.04 11.17 9.41
N ARG A 194 -12.35 10.23 10.32
CA ARG A 194 -11.60 10.04 11.57
C ARG A 194 -10.16 9.66 11.28
N LEU A 195 -9.93 8.75 10.32
CA LEU A 195 -8.58 8.36 9.93
C LEU A 195 -7.78 9.53 9.34
N ALA A 196 -8.35 10.31 8.41
CA ALA A 196 -7.70 11.46 7.79
C ALA A 196 -7.28 12.52 8.81
N MET A 197 -8.16 12.85 9.76
CA MET A 197 -7.83 13.79 10.83
C MET A 197 -6.61 13.33 11.63
N ARG A 198 -6.53 12.04 11.99
CA ARG A 198 -5.38 11.48 12.70
C ARG A 198 -4.11 11.46 11.85
N MET A 199 -4.21 11.15 10.56
CA MET A 199 -3.07 11.23 9.63
C MET A 199 -2.52 12.66 9.58
N LEU A 200 -3.39 13.66 9.48
CA LEU A 200 -3.01 15.07 9.44
C LEU A 200 -2.40 15.58 10.74
N GLU A 201 -2.98 15.24 11.90
CA GLU A 201 -2.43 15.56 13.23
C GLU A 201 -1.00 15.05 13.42
N CYS A 202 -0.64 13.99 12.69
CA CYS A 202 0.64 13.33 12.79
C CYS A 202 1.58 13.63 11.62
N ASN A 203 1.23 14.63 10.82
CA ASN A 203 1.96 15.07 9.64
C ASN A 203 2.26 13.92 8.66
N VAL A 204 1.32 12.99 8.51
CA VAL A 204 1.43 11.92 7.52
C VAL A 204 1.21 12.54 6.14
N SER A 205 2.18 12.34 5.26
CA SER A 205 2.16 12.71 3.85
C SER A 205 1.75 11.52 2.98
N ILE A 206 2.33 10.34 3.23
CA ILE A 206 1.95 9.08 2.58
C ILE A 206 2.03 7.94 3.60
N ALA A 207 1.05 7.04 3.56
CA ALA A 207 1.07 5.83 4.40
C ALA A 207 0.69 4.57 3.61
N ILE A 208 1.46 3.50 3.82
CA ILE A 208 1.36 2.24 3.07
C ILE A 208 1.46 1.06 4.06
N PRO A 209 0.60 0.03 3.98
CA PRO A 209 0.68 -1.14 4.84
C PRO A 209 1.75 -2.11 4.33
N ARG A 210 2.47 -2.77 5.24
CA ARG A 210 3.59 -3.66 4.88
C ARG A 210 3.30 -5.13 5.23
N ALA A 211 3.44 -6.02 4.25
CA ALA A 211 3.20 -7.45 4.41
C ALA A 211 4.46 -8.24 4.77
N ALA A 212 5.62 -7.81 4.27
CA ALA A 212 6.94 -8.39 4.48
C ALA A 212 8.00 -7.27 4.46
N ILE A 213 9.22 -7.57 4.89
CA ILE A 213 10.33 -6.57 4.91
C ILE A 213 10.52 -5.92 3.52
N ASP A 214 10.32 -6.68 2.46
CA ASP A 214 10.48 -6.33 1.05
C ASP A 214 9.15 -6.16 0.30
N GLN A 215 8.00 -6.13 0.99
CA GLN A 215 6.68 -6.01 0.36
C GLN A 215 5.76 -5.04 1.11
N ALA A 216 5.48 -3.88 0.51
CA ALA A 216 4.47 -2.92 0.96
C ALA A 216 3.28 -2.93 0.02
N VAL A 217 2.10 -3.28 0.51
CA VAL A 217 0.95 -3.58 -0.34
C VAL A 217 0.22 -2.29 -0.68
N MET A 218 0.24 -1.91 -1.96
CA MET A 218 -0.34 -0.65 -2.47
C MET A 218 -1.87 -0.74 -2.66
N SER A 219 -2.54 -1.65 -1.95
CA SER A 219 -3.98 -1.91 -2.09
C SER A 219 -4.86 -1.02 -1.22
N PHE A 220 -4.28 -0.41 -0.19
CA PHE A 220 -4.86 0.66 0.60
C PHE A 220 -3.75 1.65 0.95
N ILE A 221 -3.77 2.86 0.40
CA ILE A 221 -2.77 3.90 0.72
C ILE A 221 -3.45 5.20 1.08
N PHE A 222 -2.81 6.00 1.94
CA PHE A 222 -3.17 7.39 2.17
C PHE A 222 -2.14 8.30 1.51
N VAL A 223 -2.60 9.38 0.86
CA VAL A 223 -1.76 10.38 0.20
C VAL A 223 -2.32 11.78 0.45
N LYS A 224 -1.53 12.64 1.10
CA LYS A 224 -1.96 13.98 1.53
C LYS A 224 -2.24 14.93 0.36
N SER A 225 -1.46 14.85 -0.72
CA SER A 225 -1.60 15.75 -1.89
C SER A 225 -1.08 15.12 -3.19
N SER A 226 -1.37 15.76 -4.33
CA SER A 226 -0.89 15.31 -5.64
C SER A 226 0.64 15.33 -5.75
N ARG A 227 1.32 16.26 -5.08
CA ARG A 227 2.78 16.39 -5.10
C ARG A 227 3.48 15.27 -4.33
N ILE A 228 2.87 14.78 -3.24
CA ILE A 228 3.37 13.56 -2.58
C ILE A 228 3.33 12.39 -3.55
N MET A 229 2.19 12.27 -4.26
CA MET A 229 2.01 11.19 -5.22
C MET A 229 2.98 11.34 -6.39
N GLU A 230 3.19 12.55 -6.88
CA GLU A 230 4.18 12.88 -7.92
C GLU A 230 5.57 12.42 -7.51
N HIS A 231 6.03 12.82 -6.31
CA HIS A 231 7.33 12.41 -5.77
C HIS A 231 7.48 10.88 -5.71
N PHE A 232 6.44 10.17 -5.27
CA PHE A 232 6.46 8.70 -5.26
C PHE A 232 6.54 8.13 -6.68
N VAL A 233 5.74 8.62 -7.62
CA VAL A 233 5.71 8.13 -9.00
C VAL A 233 7.01 8.46 -9.74
N GLU A 234 7.56 9.66 -9.59
CA GLU A 234 8.86 10.05 -10.12
C GLU A 234 9.97 9.15 -9.57
N TRP A 235 9.94 8.82 -8.28
CA TRP A 235 10.85 7.87 -7.69
C TRP A 235 10.73 6.48 -8.35
N CYS A 236 9.50 5.98 -8.61
CA CYS A 236 9.30 4.73 -9.34
C CYS A 236 9.88 4.80 -10.76
N VAL A 237 9.60 5.87 -11.50
CA VAL A 237 10.15 6.08 -12.86
C VAL A 237 11.68 6.12 -12.84
N ASN A 238 12.27 6.76 -11.83
CA ASN A 238 13.72 6.77 -11.63
C ASN A 238 14.32 5.38 -11.41
N VAL A 239 13.62 4.49 -10.70
CA VAL A 239 14.03 3.08 -10.59
C VAL A 239 14.02 2.40 -11.96
N PHE A 240 12.98 2.62 -12.78
CA PHE A 240 12.94 2.09 -14.15
C PHE A 240 14.01 2.70 -15.08
N ARG A 241 14.39 3.97 -14.90
CA ARG A 241 15.50 4.58 -15.65
C ARG A 241 16.85 3.86 -15.42
N MET A 242 17.02 3.12 -14.31
CA MET A 242 18.25 2.38 -14.04
C MET A 242 18.45 1.18 -14.97
N GLY A 243 17.37 0.69 -15.60
CA GLY A 243 17.36 -0.59 -16.32
C GLY A 243 17.21 -1.80 -15.40
N PRO A 244 16.90 -2.98 -15.96
CA PRO A 244 16.44 -4.15 -15.20
C PRO A 244 17.43 -4.63 -14.15
N GLU A 245 18.67 -4.93 -14.54
CA GLU A 245 19.66 -5.50 -13.63
C GLU A 245 19.99 -4.58 -12.44
N LYS A 246 20.16 -3.28 -12.72
CA LYS A 246 20.45 -2.29 -11.68
C LYS A 246 19.25 -2.06 -10.77
N ALA A 247 18.05 -2.03 -11.31
CA ALA A 247 16.83 -1.84 -10.54
C ALA A 247 16.57 -3.04 -9.60
N VAL A 248 16.68 -4.28 -10.09
CA VAL A 248 16.60 -5.51 -9.27
C VAL A 248 17.61 -5.48 -8.13
N LYS A 249 18.87 -5.14 -8.43
CA LYS A 249 19.94 -5.01 -7.42
C LYS A 249 19.65 -3.88 -6.42
N PHE A 250 19.16 -2.74 -6.88
CA PHE A 250 18.84 -1.58 -6.03
C PHE A 250 17.68 -1.85 -5.07
N LEU A 251 16.65 -2.54 -5.56
CA LEU A 251 15.48 -2.94 -4.77
C LEU A 251 15.78 -4.11 -3.83
N ASN A 252 16.86 -4.87 -4.08
CA ASN A 252 17.20 -6.09 -3.37
C ASN A 252 16.02 -7.10 -3.37
N ALA A 253 15.40 -7.28 -4.54
CA ALA A 253 14.25 -8.14 -4.75
C ALA A 253 14.46 -9.06 -5.94
N SER A 254 13.75 -10.19 -5.99
CA SER A 254 13.79 -11.12 -7.14
C SER A 254 12.99 -10.63 -8.35
N TRP A 255 12.04 -9.71 -8.14
CA TRP A 255 11.21 -9.11 -9.17
C TRP A 255 10.88 -7.66 -8.82
N ILE A 256 10.46 -6.88 -9.82
CA ILE A 256 10.01 -5.51 -9.64
C ILE A 256 8.49 -5.46 -9.82
N ASN A 257 7.80 -5.01 -8.78
CA ASN A 257 6.37 -4.70 -8.82
C ASN A 257 6.09 -3.51 -7.89
N ASP A 258 4.84 -3.07 -7.84
CA ASP A 258 4.40 -1.99 -6.95
C ASP A 258 4.70 -2.28 -5.47
N MET A 259 4.65 -3.55 -5.04
CA MET A 259 4.93 -3.91 -3.66
C MET A 259 6.41 -3.77 -3.27
N THR A 260 7.32 -4.21 -4.15
CA THR A 260 8.77 -4.09 -3.90
C THR A 260 9.23 -2.64 -4.04
N LEU A 261 8.63 -1.87 -4.96
CA LEU A 261 8.79 -0.43 -5.06
C LEU A 261 8.33 0.28 -3.77
N GLY A 262 7.11 0.00 -3.31
CA GLY A 262 6.57 0.58 -2.08
C GLY A 262 7.42 0.24 -0.84
N ALA A 263 7.86 -1.01 -0.70
CA ALA A 263 8.70 -1.44 0.41
C ALA A 263 10.04 -0.70 0.43
N ARG A 264 10.70 -0.60 -0.73
CA ARG A 264 11.97 0.10 -0.83
C ARG A 264 11.81 1.60 -0.59
N TYR A 265 10.71 2.20 -1.03
CA TYR A 265 10.38 3.59 -0.72
C TYR A 265 10.25 3.80 0.80
N LEU A 266 9.47 2.96 1.49
CA LEU A 266 9.37 3.00 2.96
C LEU A 266 10.75 2.84 3.62
N GLN A 267 11.57 1.88 3.19
CA GLN A 267 12.91 1.68 3.74
C GLN A 267 13.85 2.87 3.56
N LEU A 268 13.67 3.72 2.54
CA LEU A 268 14.52 4.88 2.30
C LEU A 268 14.03 6.13 3.03
N PHE A 269 12.72 6.27 3.20
CA PHE A 269 12.10 7.49 3.70
C PHE A 269 11.44 7.36 5.09
N ALA A 270 11.29 6.15 5.61
CA ALA A 270 10.68 5.83 6.92
C ALA A 270 11.59 4.91 7.77
N THR A 271 12.91 5.15 7.77
CA THR A 271 13.90 4.32 8.48
C THR A 271 13.78 4.34 10.00
N SER A 272 13.24 5.41 10.57
CA SER A 272 13.02 5.58 12.01
C SER A 272 11.81 6.46 12.27
N ASN A 273 11.29 6.44 13.50
CA ASN A 273 10.18 7.30 13.92
C ASN A 273 10.46 8.79 13.68
N GLU A 274 11.69 9.23 13.93
CA GLU A 274 12.14 10.61 13.71
C GLU A 274 12.16 10.92 12.21
N GLN A 275 12.72 10.02 11.40
CA GLN A 275 12.76 10.19 9.95
C GLN A 275 11.34 10.26 9.37
N SER A 276 10.43 9.37 9.79
CA SER A 276 9.03 9.36 9.35
C SER A 276 8.30 10.65 9.71
N LYS A 277 8.53 11.22 10.90
CA LYS A 277 7.95 12.52 11.28
C LYS A 277 8.43 13.66 10.39
N VAL A 278 9.69 13.60 9.95
CA VAL A 278 10.31 14.61 9.09
C VAL A 278 9.86 14.46 7.64
N THR A 279 9.83 13.24 7.11
CA THR A 279 9.45 12.97 5.70
C THR A 279 7.94 12.90 5.49
N GLY A 280 7.18 12.66 6.56
CA GLY A 280 5.77 12.34 6.48
C GLY A 280 5.49 10.97 5.84
N VAL A 281 6.50 10.10 5.67
CA VAL A 281 6.32 8.76 5.11
C VAL A 281 6.12 7.77 6.25
N PHE A 282 5.01 7.03 6.25
CA PHE A 282 4.66 6.12 7.33
C PHE A 282 4.27 4.73 6.83
N GLU A 283 4.51 3.74 7.68
CA GLU A 283 3.95 2.41 7.54
C GLU A 283 2.62 2.34 8.29
N LEU A 284 1.58 1.77 7.66
CA LEU A 284 0.33 1.44 8.36
C LEU A 284 0.53 0.15 9.17
N PRO A 285 -0.03 0.05 10.39
CA PRO A 285 0.20 -1.08 11.26
C PRO A 285 -0.54 -2.29 10.71
N THR A 286 0.21 -3.29 10.27
CA THR A 286 -0.36 -4.57 9.83
C THR A 286 -0.50 -5.56 10.96
N TRP A 287 0.07 -5.24 12.13
CA TRP A 287 -0.04 -6.00 13.35
C TRP A 287 -0.06 -5.12 14.60
N ILE A 288 -0.24 -5.78 15.74
CA ILE A 288 -0.09 -5.21 17.07
C ILE A 288 1.40 -4.99 17.32
N ASN A 289 1.92 -3.86 16.85
CA ASN A 289 3.27 -3.46 17.24
C ASN A 289 3.24 -3.01 18.71
N GLY A 290 4.39 -3.13 19.40
CA GLY A 290 4.55 -2.59 20.74
C GLY A 290 4.18 -1.10 20.79
N ARG A 291 3.80 -0.57 21.97
CA ARG A 291 3.12 0.73 22.19
C ARG A 291 3.78 2.01 21.59
N ASN A 292 4.89 1.94 20.85
CA ASN A 292 5.79 3.08 20.59
C ASN A 292 6.16 3.38 19.11
N GLU A 293 5.48 2.85 18.09
CA GLU A 293 6.06 2.84 16.72
C GLU A 293 5.45 3.77 15.65
N SER A 294 4.56 4.72 15.95
CA SER A 294 4.25 5.82 15.00
C SER A 294 3.24 6.80 15.56
N CYS A 295 3.40 8.10 15.25
CA CYS A 295 2.59 9.18 15.81
C CYS A 295 1.07 9.04 15.51
N CYS A 296 0.69 8.70 14.27
CA CYS A 296 -0.70 8.53 13.84
C CYS A 296 -1.38 7.32 14.48
N LEU A 297 -0.62 6.27 14.70
CA LEU A 297 -1.16 4.97 15.09
C LEU A 297 -1.10 4.79 16.60
N CYS A 298 -0.12 5.33 17.34
CA CYS A 298 -0.10 5.21 18.81
C CYS A 298 -1.35 5.78 19.48
N LYS A 299 -1.90 6.91 19.00
CA LYS A 299 -3.14 7.48 19.58
C LYS A 299 -4.38 6.69 19.19
N MET A 300 -4.46 6.24 17.93
CA MET A 300 -5.54 5.35 17.51
C MET A 300 -5.45 4.03 18.28
N THR A 301 -4.29 3.38 18.32
CA THR A 301 -4.06 2.10 18.99
C THR A 301 -4.25 2.10 20.50
N GLN A 302 -4.12 3.24 21.15
CA GLN A 302 -4.40 3.34 22.59
C GLN A 302 -5.91 3.39 22.90
N SER A 303 -6.71 4.13 22.12
CA SER A 303 -8.15 4.30 22.39
C SER A 303 -9.06 3.36 21.58
N ASP A 304 -8.60 2.95 20.40
CA ASP A 304 -9.36 2.22 19.39
C ASP A 304 -8.38 1.53 18.41
N PRO A 305 -7.79 0.39 18.82
CA PRO A 305 -6.77 -0.28 18.02
C PRO A 305 -7.32 -0.81 16.71
N VAL A 306 -6.57 -0.47 15.66
CA VAL A 306 -6.86 -0.83 14.28
C VAL A 306 -5.59 -1.39 13.63
N ILE A 307 -5.74 -2.48 12.88
CA ILE A 307 -4.74 -3.01 11.96
C ILE A 307 -5.22 -2.94 10.51
N PHE A 308 -4.30 -2.88 9.57
CA PHE A 308 -4.57 -2.80 8.13
C PHE A 308 -4.10 -4.09 7.47
N ASP A 309 -4.96 -4.69 6.65
CA ASP A 309 -4.59 -5.91 5.95
C ASP A 309 -3.73 -5.61 4.72
N ALA A 310 -2.45 -5.91 4.83
CA ALA A 310 -1.53 -5.98 3.70
C ALA A 310 -1.60 -7.36 3.02
N CYS A 311 -2.78 -7.75 2.56
CA CYS A 311 -3.12 -9.04 1.94
C CYS A 311 -2.97 -10.32 2.77
N VAL A 312 -2.31 -10.30 3.93
CA VAL A 312 -2.07 -11.50 4.76
C VAL A 312 -3.37 -12.09 5.30
N LEU A 313 -4.24 -11.25 5.89
CA LEU A 313 -5.48 -11.71 6.50
C LEU A 313 -6.49 -12.13 5.44
N GLY A 314 -6.64 -11.34 4.36
CA GLY A 314 -7.53 -11.66 3.27
C GLY A 314 -7.14 -12.94 2.51
N GLN A 315 -5.84 -13.20 2.33
CA GLN A 315 -5.36 -14.50 1.81
C GLN A 315 -5.64 -15.64 2.79
N TYR A 316 -5.44 -15.43 4.09
CA TYR A 316 -5.69 -16.47 5.08
C TYR A 316 -7.16 -16.83 5.21
N PHE A 317 -8.06 -15.86 5.41
CA PHE A 317 -9.48 -16.14 5.61
C PHE A 317 -10.23 -16.39 4.29
N GLY A 318 -9.81 -15.74 3.21
CA GLY A 318 -10.50 -15.81 1.91
C GLY A 318 -9.97 -16.87 0.97
N GLY A 319 -8.71 -17.29 1.15
CA GLY A 319 -7.93 -18.05 0.19
C GLY A 319 -7.38 -17.20 -0.96
N THR A 320 -6.80 -17.87 -1.94
CA THR A 320 -6.22 -17.22 -3.14
C THR A 320 -7.16 -17.36 -4.33
N PHE A 321 -6.83 -16.70 -5.44
CA PHE A 321 -7.53 -16.90 -6.71
C PHE A 321 -7.53 -18.37 -7.17
N SER A 322 -6.40 -19.08 -6.98
CA SER A 322 -6.25 -20.49 -7.39
C SER A 322 -6.90 -21.47 -6.41
N ASN A 323 -7.00 -21.12 -5.13
CA ASN A 323 -7.58 -21.96 -4.10
C ASN A 323 -8.57 -21.15 -3.24
N PRO A 324 -9.70 -20.72 -3.82
CA PRO A 324 -10.67 -19.95 -3.06
C PRO A 324 -11.21 -20.82 -1.92
N ASN A 325 -11.38 -20.23 -0.74
CA ASN A 325 -11.81 -20.90 0.51
C ASN A 325 -10.75 -21.74 1.24
N LYS A 326 -9.55 -21.94 0.69
CA LYS A 326 -8.46 -22.61 1.42
C LYS A 326 -7.60 -21.57 2.12
N LYS A 327 -7.38 -21.74 3.44
CA LYS A 327 -6.47 -20.88 4.18
C LYS A 327 -5.08 -20.87 3.52
N HIS A 328 -4.55 -19.68 3.28
CA HIS A 328 -3.24 -19.48 2.64
C HIS A 328 -2.40 -18.48 3.44
N TRP A 329 -1.12 -18.78 3.63
CA TRP A 329 -0.15 -17.86 4.22
C TRP A 329 1.23 -18.15 3.62
N GLU A 330 2.11 -17.17 3.69
CA GLU A 330 3.50 -17.28 3.27
C GLU A 330 4.41 -17.10 4.49
N MET A 331 5.54 -17.82 4.54
CA MET A 331 6.42 -17.84 5.73
C MET A 331 7.14 -16.52 5.99
N ASN A 332 7.35 -15.69 4.96
CA ASN A 332 8.13 -14.45 5.06
C ASN A 332 7.26 -13.22 5.42
N ARG A 333 6.01 -13.42 5.83
CA ARG A 333 5.13 -12.32 6.22
C ARG A 333 5.46 -11.83 7.64
N LEU A 334 5.24 -10.54 7.89
CA LEU A 334 5.42 -9.92 9.22
C LEU A 334 4.42 -10.47 10.25
N VAL A 335 3.32 -11.03 9.78
CA VAL A 335 2.25 -11.61 10.60
C VAL A 335 2.06 -13.06 10.21
N ASP A 336 2.03 -13.94 11.22
CA ASP A 336 1.56 -15.30 11.07
C ASP A 336 0.06 -15.36 11.41
N PRO A 337 -0.83 -15.53 10.42
CA PRO A 337 -2.27 -15.51 10.67
C PRO A 337 -2.80 -16.85 11.22
N ARG A 338 -1.94 -17.87 11.39
CA ARG A 338 -2.39 -19.19 11.84
C ARG A 338 -2.94 -19.15 13.26
N GLY A 339 -4.09 -19.78 13.46
CA GLY A 339 -4.78 -19.82 14.74
C GLY A 339 -5.60 -18.57 15.05
N LEU A 340 -5.52 -17.53 14.22
CA LEU A 340 -6.38 -16.36 14.35
C LEU A 340 -7.81 -16.68 13.93
N LEU A 341 -8.76 -16.06 14.62
CA LEU A 341 -10.19 -16.13 14.32
C LEU A 341 -10.69 -14.73 13.96
N LEU A 342 -11.50 -14.66 12.91
CA LEU A 342 -12.15 -13.43 12.48
C LEU A 342 -13.48 -13.27 13.22
N ASP A 343 -13.53 -12.31 14.13
CA ASP A 343 -14.72 -11.98 14.94
C ASP A 343 -15.48 -10.82 14.30
N TRP A 344 -16.79 -10.97 14.07
CA TRP A 344 -17.62 -9.95 13.45
C TRP A 344 -18.50 -9.27 14.50
N ARG A 345 -18.15 -8.04 14.87
CA ARG A 345 -18.86 -7.29 15.92
C ARG A 345 -19.78 -6.23 15.32
N PRO A 346 -20.91 -5.91 15.97
CA PRO A 346 -21.71 -4.75 15.58
C PRO A 346 -20.85 -3.48 15.54
N SER A 347 -21.05 -2.66 14.51
CA SER A 347 -20.48 -1.30 14.45
C SER A 347 -21.08 -0.42 15.54
N GLU A 348 -20.38 0.67 15.88
CA GLU A 348 -20.84 1.68 16.85
C GLU A 348 -22.23 2.24 16.52
N TYR A 349 -22.62 2.21 15.24
CA TYR A 349 -23.90 2.71 14.73
C TYR A 349 -24.94 1.59 14.46
N GLY A 350 -24.67 0.35 14.87
CA GLY A 350 -25.62 -0.76 14.95
C GLY A 350 -26.11 -1.39 13.63
N ALA A 351 -26.03 -0.70 12.49
CA ALA A 351 -26.63 -1.17 11.23
C ALA A 351 -25.79 -2.21 10.46
N HIS A 352 -24.52 -2.40 10.82
CA HIS A 352 -23.59 -3.27 10.09
C HIS A 352 -22.48 -3.78 11.01
N LYS A 353 -21.74 -4.82 10.59
CA LYS A 353 -20.65 -5.44 11.40
C LYS A 353 -19.25 -5.06 10.92
N HIS A 354 -18.27 -5.01 11.81
CA HIS A 354 -16.85 -4.84 11.49
C HIS A 354 -16.06 -6.09 11.89
N PRO A 355 -15.01 -6.45 11.12
CA PRO A 355 -14.12 -7.56 11.45
C PRO A 355 -13.09 -7.19 12.51
N TYR A 356 -12.82 -8.12 13.41
CA TYR A 356 -11.85 -8.02 14.50
C TYR A 356 -10.99 -9.29 14.59
N ILE A 357 -9.77 -9.14 15.08
CA ILE A 357 -8.86 -10.23 15.47
C ILE A 357 -8.29 -9.89 16.84
N ILE A 358 -8.39 -10.83 17.81
CA ILE A 358 -7.88 -10.64 19.18
C ILE A 358 -8.39 -9.31 19.79
N GLY A 359 -9.67 -8.99 19.52
CA GLY A 359 -10.30 -7.76 20.00
C GLY A 359 -9.87 -6.47 19.31
N ILE A 360 -9.05 -6.53 18.25
CA ILE A 360 -8.56 -5.38 17.50
C ILE A 360 -9.27 -5.29 16.16
N LYS A 361 -9.73 -4.09 15.80
CA LYS A 361 -10.48 -3.86 14.57
C LYS A 361 -9.57 -3.97 13.36
N ILE A 362 -10.10 -4.51 12.27
CA ILE A 362 -9.42 -4.52 10.98
C ILE A 362 -9.97 -3.39 10.12
N ALA A 363 -9.11 -2.47 9.68
CA ALA A 363 -9.49 -1.32 8.85
C ALA A 363 -10.01 -1.76 7.47
N ASN A 364 -9.32 -2.73 6.88
CA ASN A 364 -9.57 -3.21 5.53
C ASN A 364 -9.20 -4.69 5.40
N ILE A 365 -9.82 -5.41 4.46
CA ILE A 365 -9.46 -6.80 4.12
C ILE A 365 -9.22 -6.89 2.60
N HIS A 366 -8.04 -7.35 2.19
CA HIS A 366 -7.63 -7.48 0.78
C HIS A 366 -7.82 -8.91 0.27
N VAL A 367 -8.90 -9.16 -0.48
CA VAL A 367 -9.44 -10.50 -0.74
C VAL A 367 -8.95 -11.07 -2.07
N HIS A 368 -7.85 -11.83 -2.04
CA HIS A 368 -7.26 -12.43 -3.24
C HIS A 368 -8.12 -13.50 -3.94
N SER A 369 -9.03 -14.17 -3.22
CA SER A 369 -9.98 -15.13 -3.81
C SER A 369 -11.10 -14.49 -4.61
N LYS A 370 -11.21 -13.15 -4.58
CA LYS A 370 -12.22 -12.36 -5.27
C LYS A 370 -13.67 -12.64 -4.82
N LYS A 371 -13.86 -13.40 -3.73
CA LYS A 371 -15.16 -13.69 -3.11
C LYS A 371 -15.53 -12.66 -2.03
N LEU A 372 -15.57 -11.38 -2.41
CA LEU A 372 -15.72 -10.25 -1.49
C LEU A 372 -17.03 -10.29 -0.69
N THR A 373 -18.11 -10.85 -1.24
CA THR A 373 -19.42 -10.95 -0.59
C THR A 373 -19.34 -11.63 0.78
N ARG A 374 -18.39 -12.57 0.98
CA ARG A 374 -18.16 -13.27 2.25
C ARG A 374 -17.70 -12.35 3.38
N PHE A 375 -17.16 -11.19 3.02
CA PHE A 375 -16.64 -10.17 3.93
C PHE A 375 -17.55 -8.93 3.98
N SER A 376 -18.76 -8.98 3.40
CA SER A 376 -19.71 -7.86 3.48
C SER A 376 -20.31 -7.73 4.88
N SER A 377 -20.35 -6.51 5.39
CA SER A 377 -20.94 -6.18 6.69
C SER A 377 -22.47 -6.32 6.76
N ILE A 378 -23.17 -6.28 5.61
CA ILE A 378 -24.64 -6.38 5.53
C ILE A 378 -25.07 -7.83 5.47
N ARG A 379 -24.41 -8.60 4.61
CA ARG A 379 -24.77 -10.01 4.39
C ARG A 379 -24.19 -10.95 5.43
N GLY A 380 -23.42 -10.40 6.38
CA GLY A 380 -23.04 -11.01 7.64
C GLY A 380 -22.75 -12.49 7.55
N SER A 381 -21.55 -12.83 7.08
CA SER A 381 -20.77 -14.00 7.51
C SER A 381 -21.61 -15.20 8.00
N GLN A 382 -21.90 -16.17 7.13
CA GLN A 382 -22.30 -17.54 7.53
C GLN A 382 -21.18 -18.30 8.28
N PHE A 383 -20.29 -17.60 8.99
CA PHE A 383 -19.08 -18.11 9.62
C PHE A 383 -19.24 -18.35 11.12
N ASN A 384 -20.37 -18.89 11.55
CA ASN A 384 -20.48 -19.35 12.93
C ASN A 384 -19.78 -20.70 13.20
N SER A 385 -19.07 -21.31 12.22
CA SER A 385 -18.42 -22.62 12.45
C SER A 385 -17.44 -23.08 11.35
N LEU A 386 -16.27 -22.43 11.17
CA LEU A 386 -15.16 -23.02 10.38
C LEU A 386 -13.85 -23.07 11.17
#